data_AF-A0A222ENZ7-F1
#
_entry.id   AF-A0A222ENZ7-F1
#
_cell.length_a   1.000
_cell.length_b   1.000
_cell.length_c   1.000
_cell.angle_alpha   90.00
_cell.angle_beta   90.00
_cell.angle_gamma   90.00
#
_symmetry.space_group_name_H-M   'P 1'
#
loop_
_entity.id
_entity.type
_entity.pdbx_description
1 polymer ?
#
loop_
_entity_poly.entity_id
_entity_poly.type
_entity_poly.pdbx_seq_one_letter_code
_entity_poly.pdbx_strand_id
1 'polypeptide(L)'
;MKVSWIVLFFSFLLTLITSLLILTLSDDFGYKYYTFFQGNKFPSKDNQIYIWLLIYIVLAAIGMLFSLFILILNFIKVDKLNTKANYTMIVLGVLILIFGIFLLVGGSKAQSSDKEAIISLSLISVFLPLNLASIILMSGLQFKGQKI
;
A
#
# COMPACT_ATOMS: atom_id res chain seq x y z
N MET A 1 -16.92 -11.85 -9.79
CA MET A 1 -16.19 -10.60 -9.46
C MET A 1 -16.16 -10.27 -7.96
N LYS A 2 -17.23 -10.48 -7.18
CA LYS A 2 -17.29 -10.14 -5.74
C LYS A 2 -16.08 -10.61 -4.93
N VAL A 3 -15.70 -11.89 -5.06
CA VAL A 3 -14.57 -12.48 -4.32
C VAL A 3 -13.26 -11.75 -4.62
N SER A 4 -12.99 -11.41 -5.89
CA SER A 4 -11.79 -10.67 -6.30
C SER A 4 -11.72 -9.28 -5.65
N TRP A 5 -12.85 -8.58 -5.58
CA TRP A 5 -12.95 -7.29 -4.90
C TRP A 5 -12.83 -7.40 -3.38
N ILE A 6 -13.29 -8.50 -2.77
CA ILE A 6 -13.05 -8.79 -1.35
C ILE A 6 -11.56 -8.96 -1.08
N VAL A 7 -10.87 -9.78 -1.87
CA VAL A 7 -9.42 -10.00 -1.74
C VAL A 7 -8.67 -8.67 -1.90
N LEU A 8 -9.05 -7.86 -2.89
CA LEU A 8 -8.44 -6.55 -3.11
C LEU A 8 -8.70 -5.59 -1.94
N PHE A 9 -9.94 -5.51 -1.44
CA PHE A 9 -10.26 -4.69 -0.27
C PHE A 9 -9.39 -5.07 0.94
N PHE A 10 -9.28 -6.37 1.24
CA PHE A 10 -8.47 -6.83 2.37
C PHE A 10 -6.98 -6.61 2.17
N SER A 11 -6.46 -6.72 0.94
CA SER A 11 -5.04 -6.43 0.68
C SER A 11 -4.71 -4.96 0.95
N PHE A 12 -5.59 -4.04 0.54
CA PHE A 12 -5.48 -2.61 0.84
C PHE A 12 -5.64 -2.31 2.33
N LEU A 13 -6.62 -2.93 2.99
CA LEU A 13 -6.85 -2.75 4.42
C LEU A 13 -5.63 -3.19 5.24
N LEU A 14 -5.08 -4.37 4.96
CA LEU A 14 -3.87 -4.86 5.61
C LEU A 14 -2.68 -3.92 5.35
N THR A 15 -2.46 -3.53 4.09
CA THR A 15 -1.40 -2.59 3.72
C THR A 15 -1.53 -1.26 4.48
N LEU A 16 -2.75 -0.74 4.60
CA LEU A 16 -3.05 0.50 5.32
C LEU A 16 -2.77 0.37 6.82
N ILE A 17 -3.29 -0.68 7.46
CA ILE A 17 -3.09 -0.93 8.90
C ILE A 17 -1.60 -1.05 9.19
N THR A 18 -0.86 -1.84 8.42
CA THR A 18 0.58 -2.01 8.60
C THR A 18 1.33 -0.70 8.42
N SER A 19 0.98 0.09 7.40
CA SER A 19 1.65 1.39 7.16
C SER A 19 1.34 2.41 8.26
N LEU A 20 0.13 2.39 8.82
CA LEU A 20 -0.23 3.19 10.00
C LEU A 20 0.53 2.73 11.24
N LEU A 21 0.68 1.41 11.46
CA LEU A 21 1.47 0.88 12.56
C LEU A 21 2.93 1.35 12.50
N ILE A 22 3.53 1.44 11.30
CA ILE A 22 4.87 2.03 11.12
C ILE A 22 4.92 3.50 11.55
N LEU A 23 3.82 4.25 11.39
CA LEU A 23 3.74 5.64 11.86
C LEU A 23 3.46 5.79 13.36
N THR A 24 2.74 4.85 13.97
CA THR A 24 2.23 5.02 15.34
C THR A 24 3.00 4.26 16.39
N LEU A 25 3.62 3.13 16.05
CA LEU A 25 4.36 2.32 17.00
C LEU A 25 5.66 3.03 17.40
N SER A 26 6.00 2.90 18.67
CA SER A 26 7.20 3.44 19.29
C SER A 26 8.00 2.31 19.94
N ASP A 27 9.30 2.45 19.97
CA ASP A 27 10.19 1.53 20.68
C ASP A 27 10.05 1.69 22.20
N ASP A 28 10.81 0.87 22.94
CA ASP A 28 10.85 0.88 24.40
C ASP A 28 11.35 2.23 24.99
N PHE A 29 11.96 3.08 24.17
CA PHE A 29 12.44 4.41 24.51
C PHE A 29 11.50 5.54 24.07
N GLY A 30 10.37 5.20 23.44
CA GLY A 30 9.37 6.16 22.95
C GLY A 30 9.69 6.77 21.57
N TYR A 31 10.73 6.31 20.89
CA TYR A 31 11.03 6.70 19.51
C TYR A 31 10.07 5.99 18.56
N LYS A 32 9.34 6.77 17.76
CA LYS A 32 8.39 6.21 16.79
C LYS A 32 9.15 5.50 15.68
N TYR A 33 8.59 4.44 15.11
CA TYR A 33 9.29 3.71 14.03
C TYR A 33 9.52 4.57 12.79
N TYR A 34 8.80 5.70 12.65
CA TYR A 34 9.11 6.68 11.62
C TYR A 34 10.22 7.68 11.98
N THR A 35 10.62 7.86 13.25
CA THR A 35 11.69 8.81 13.61
C THR A 35 13.05 8.35 13.09
N PHE A 36 13.18 7.07 12.77
CA PHE A 36 14.22 6.51 11.90
C PHE A 36 14.33 7.22 10.53
N PHE A 37 13.23 7.82 10.05
CA PHE A 37 13.17 8.61 8.82
C PHE A 37 13.29 10.13 9.09
N GLN A 38 13.81 10.59 10.24
CA GLN A 38 13.98 12.03 10.52
C GLN A 38 15.45 12.45 10.58
N GLY A 39 15.80 13.50 9.83
CA GLY A 39 17.16 14.04 9.74
C GLY A 39 17.20 15.54 9.96
N ASN A 40 18.24 16.01 10.66
CA ASN A 40 18.28 17.29 11.37
C ASN A 40 18.48 18.58 10.52
N LYS A 41 18.59 18.55 9.19
CA LYS A 41 18.76 19.78 8.36
C LYS A 41 18.21 19.68 6.94
N PHE A 42 17.44 20.66 6.49
CA PHE A 42 16.92 20.74 5.11
C PHE A 42 18.02 21.09 4.08
N PRO A 43 18.10 20.42 2.91
CA PRO A 43 17.29 19.28 2.50
C PRO A 43 17.85 18.00 3.14
N SER A 44 17.19 17.49 4.18
CA SER A 44 17.57 16.21 4.78
C SER A 44 16.88 15.16 3.93
N LYS A 45 17.66 14.19 3.46
CA LYS A 45 17.19 13.00 2.75
C LYS A 45 16.09 12.24 3.50
N ASP A 46 15.94 12.53 4.79
CA ASP A 46 15.11 11.80 5.74
C ASP A 46 13.65 12.33 5.76
N ASN A 47 13.41 13.65 5.69
CA ASN A 47 12.04 14.20 5.57
C ASN A 47 11.30 13.69 4.32
N GLN A 48 12.03 13.24 3.30
CA GLN A 48 11.45 12.70 2.07
C GLN A 48 10.81 11.34 2.28
N ILE A 49 11.38 10.48 3.14
CA ILE A 49 10.88 9.12 3.35
C ILE A 49 9.57 9.15 4.15
N TYR A 50 9.47 10.03 5.15
CA TYR A 50 8.21 10.29 5.86
C TYR A 50 7.11 10.77 4.91
N ILE A 51 7.43 11.68 3.98
CA ILE A 51 6.48 12.15 2.95
C ILE A 51 6.07 10.99 2.05
N TRP A 52 7.00 10.14 1.61
CA TRP A 52 6.67 8.96 0.80
C TRP A 52 5.77 7.97 1.54
N LEU A 53 5.98 7.78 2.85
CA LEU A 53 5.14 6.93 3.69
C LEU A 53 3.73 7.50 3.83
N LEU A 54 3.60 8.81 4.03
CA LEU A 54 2.29 9.48 4.04
C LEU A 54 1.57 9.34 2.70
N ILE A 55 2.27 9.55 1.57
CA ILE A 55 1.68 9.36 0.24
C ILE A 55 1.25 7.91 0.06
N TYR A 56 2.08 6.94 0.47
CA TYR A 56 1.77 5.51 0.40
C TYR A 56 0.50 5.16 1.18
N ILE A 57 0.35 5.71 2.39
CA ILE A 57 -0.84 5.55 3.23
C ILE A 57 -2.08 6.15 2.57
N VAL A 58 -1.98 7.37 2.01
CA VAL A 58 -3.09 8.02 1.31
C VAL A 58 -3.52 7.19 0.10
N LEU A 59 -2.57 6.70 -0.70
CA LEU A 59 -2.87 5.82 -1.84
C LEU A 59 -3.53 4.51 -1.39
N ALA A 60 -3.06 3.90 -0.31
CA ALA A 60 -3.66 2.69 0.24
C ALA A 60 -5.09 2.94 0.75
N ALA A 61 -5.34 4.08 1.40
CA ALA A 61 -6.67 4.48 1.85
C ALA A 61 -7.63 4.73 0.68
N ILE A 62 -7.18 5.42 -0.38
CA ILE A 62 -7.96 5.62 -1.61
C ILE A 62 -8.31 4.26 -2.23
N GLY A 63 -7.33 3.35 -2.35
CA GLY A 63 -7.55 2.01 -2.86
C GLY A 63 -8.55 1.20 -2.02
N MET A 64 -8.45 1.29 -0.69
CA MET A 64 -9.40 0.63 0.22
C MET A 64 -10.84 1.15 0.03
N LEU A 65 -11.03 2.48 0.07
CA LEU A 65 -12.34 3.11 -0.06
C LEU A 65 -12.97 2.85 -1.43
N PHE A 66 -12.17 2.93 -2.50
CA PHE A 66 -12.64 2.64 -3.85
C PHE A 66 -13.00 1.16 -4.02
N SER A 67 -12.20 0.24 -3.48
CA SER A 67 -12.51 -1.20 -3.49
C SER A 67 -13.79 -1.49 -2.72
N LEU A 68 -13.99 -0.85 -1.56
CA LEU A 68 -15.22 -0.98 -0.77
C LEU A 68 -16.44 -0.48 -1.54
N PHE A 69 -16.33 0.69 -2.19
CA PHE A 69 -17.40 1.25 -3.00
C PHE A 69 -17.82 0.29 -4.13
N ILE A 70 -16.85 -0.22 -4.90
CA ILE A 70 -17.13 -1.18 -5.99
C ILE A 70 -17.66 -2.51 -5.44
N LEU A 71 -17.18 -2.95 -4.28
CA LEU A 71 -17.69 -4.14 -3.63
C LEU A 71 -19.18 -3.99 -3.26
N ILE A 72 -19.58 -2.84 -2.68
CA ILE A 72 -20.98 -2.52 -2.38
C ILE A 72 -21.83 -2.55 -3.66
N LEU A 73 -21.35 -1.92 -4.74
CA LEU A 73 -22.04 -1.93 -6.03
C LEU A 73 -22.24 -3.35 -6.58
N ASN A 74 -21.24 -4.22 -6.46
CA ASN A 74 -21.36 -5.62 -6.84
C ASN A 74 -22.37 -6.38 -5.97
N PHE A 75 -22.48 -6.06 -4.66
CA PHE A 75 -23.48 -6.67 -3.79
C PHE A 75 -24.91 -6.32 -4.19
N ILE A 76 -25.16 -5.08 -4.64
CA ILE A 76 -26.44 -4.64 -5.20
C ILE A 76 -26.62 -4.99 -6.70
N LYS A 77 -25.74 -5.85 -7.25
CA LYS A 77 -25.78 -6.37 -8.65
C LYS A 77 -25.55 -5.31 -9.74
N VAL A 78 -24.76 -4.27 -9.45
CA VAL A 78 -24.34 -3.24 -10.42
C VAL A 78 -22.90 -3.48 -10.85
N ASP A 79 -22.73 -4.30 -11.89
CA ASP A 79 -21.40 -4.80 -12.31
C ASP A 79 -20.76 -3.96 -13.44
N LYS A 80 -21.52 -3.01 -14.02
CA LYS A 80 -21.12 -2.22 -15.21
C LYS A 80 -19.83 -1.42 -15.01
N LEU A 81 -19.47 -1.08 -13.78
CA LEU A 81 -18.30 -0.26 -13.46
C LEU A 81 -17.03 -1.08 -13.21
N ASN A 82 -17.13 -2.41 -13.09
CA ASN A 82 -15.99 -3.26 -12.74
C ASN A 82 -14.78 -3.08 -13.67
N THR A 83 -15.00 -2.94 -14.98
CA THR A 83 -13.91 -2.78 -15.97
C THR A 83 -13.19 -1.46 -15.81
N LYS A 84 -13.92 -0.36 -15.67
CA LYS A 84 -13.32 0.96 -15.44
C LYS A 84 -12.59 0.99 -14.10
N ALA A 85 -13.22 0.42 -13.06
CA ALA A 85 -12.64 0.32 -11.73
C ALA A 85 -11.34 -0.50 -11.70
N ASN A 86 -11.25 -1.58 -12.47
CA ASN A 86 -10.02 -2.37 -12.58
C ASN A 86 -8.88 -1.57 -13.21
N TYR A 87 -9.14 -0.80 -14.27
CA TYR A 87 -8.11 0.09 -14.83
C TYR A 87 -7.65 1.15 -13.83
N THR A 88 -8.57 1.74 -13.06
CA THR A 88 -8.20 2.65 -11.96
C THR A 88 -7.30 1.97 -10.93
N MET A 89 -7.60 0.71 -10.58
CA MET A 89 -6.80 -0.07 -9.63
C MET A 89 -5.41 -0.43 -10.16
N ILE A 90 -5.27 -0.69 -11.46
CA ILE A 90 -3.95 -0.88 -12.09
C ILE A 90 -3.11 0.40 -11.95
N VAL A 91 -3.69 1.57 -12.26
CA VAL A 91 -2.99 2.86 -12.11
C VAL A 91 -2.59 3.10 -10.66
N LEU A 92 -3.49 2.86 -9.72
CA LEU A 92 -3.21 3.00 -8.29
C LEU A 92 -2.11 2.02 -7.84
N GLY A 93 -2.11 0.79 -8.37
CA GLY A 93 -1.07 -0.21 -8.15
C GLY A 93 0.31 0.25 -8.63
N VAL A 94 0.38 0.91 -9.80
CA VAL A 94 1.64 1.49 -10.30
C VAL A 94 2.15 2.58 -9.35
N LEU A 95 1.28 3.46 -8.85
CA LEU A 95 1.67 4.49 -7.89
C LEU A 95 2.18 3.86 -6.59
N ILE A 96 1.47 2.86 -6.06
CA ILE A 96 1.88 2.12 -4.86
C ILE A 96 3.24 1.43 -5.05
N LEU A 97 3.49 0.84 -6.23
CA LEU A 97 4.79 0.26 -6.55
C LEU A 97 5.90 1.31 -6.51
N ILE A 98 5.70 2.47 -7.12
CA ILE A 98 6.70 3.56 -7.15
C ILE A 98 7.05 4.01 -5.72
N PHE A 99 6.04 4.35 -4.92
CA PHE A 99 6.28 4.82 -3.55
C PHE A 99 6.79 3.69 -2.63
N GLY A 100 6.33 2.46 -2.83
CA GLY A 100 6.84 1.29 -2.12
C GLY A 100 8.31 1.04 -2.39
N ILE A 101 8.77 1.15 -3.65
CA ILE A 101 10.19 1.07 -4.01
C ILE A 101 10.98 2.21 -3.34
N PHE A 102 10.47 3.44 -3.36
CA PHE A 102 11.14 4.57 -2.69
C PHE A 102 11.30 4.34 -1.19
N LEU A 103 10.30 3.78 -0.52
CA LEU A 103 10.38 3.39 0.89
C LEU A 103 11.41 2.29 1.13
N LEU A 104 11.45 1.25 0.28
CA LEU A 104 12.43 0.15 0.38
C LEU A 104 13.87 0.63 0.15
N VAL A 105 14.09 1.46 -0.87
CA VAL A 105 15.40 2.04 -1.17
C VAL A 105 15.82 3.05 -0.11
N GLY A 106 14.88 3.88 0.37
CA GLY A 106 15.11 4.84 1.45
C GLY A 106 15.51 4.15 2.74
N GLY A 107 14.74 3.13 3.17
CA GLY A 107 15.05 2.41 4.39
C GLY A 107 16.28 1.51 4.30
N SER A 108 16.60 0.90 3.15
CA SER A 108 17.82 0.07 3.01
C SER A 108 19.12 0.86 3.07
N LYS A 109 19.08 2.18 2.85
CA LYS A 109 20.23 3.08 2.95
C LYS A 109 20.43 3.69 4.34
N ALA A 110 19.49 3.48 5.26
CA ALA A 110 19.62 3.97 6.61
C ALA A 110 20.48 3.01 7.46
N GLN A 111 21.24 3.52 8.42
CA GLN A 111 22.19 2.72 9.20
C GLN A 111 21.48 1.63 10.00
N SER A 112 21.96 0.40 9.83
CA SER A 112 21.25 -0.85 10.12
C SER A 112 21.44 -1.39 11.54
N SER A 113 21.62 -0.53 12.56
CA SER A 113 21.67 -0.97 13.96
C SER A 113 20.28 -1.17 14.58
N ASP A 114 19.26 -0.59 13.98
CA ASP A 114 17.96 -0.39 14.61
C ASP A 114 16.99 -1.50 14.18
N LYS A 115 16.53 -2.31 15.14
CA LYS A 115 15.61 -3.45 14.90
C LYS A 115 14.30 -2.99 14.28
N GLU A 116 13.90 -1.75 14.56
CA GLU A 116 12.70 -1.06 14.12
C GLU A 116 12.72 -0.81 12.60
N ALA A 117 13.88 -0.45 12.06
CA ALA A 117 14.09 -0.26 10.63
C ALA A 117 13.92 -1.58 9.86
N ILE A 118 14.47 -2.66 10.41
CA ILE A 118 14.37 -4.01 9.84
C ILE A 118 12.91 -4.48 9.84
N ILE A 119 12.18 -4.28 10.96
CA ILE A 119 10.76 -4.64 11.06
C ILE A 119 9.93 -3.85 10.06
N SER A 120 10.11 -2.53 9.99
CA SER A 120 9.35 -1.65 9.08
C SER A 120 9.60 -2.01 7.60
N LEU A 121 10.86 -2.23 7.22
CA LEU A 121 11.23 -2.68 5.87
C LEU A 121 10.70 -4.08 5.53
N SER A 122 10.74 -5.00 6.49
CA SER A 122 10.24 -6.37 6.30
C SER A 122 8.72 -6.39 6.11
N LEU A 123 7.99 -5.54 6.83
CA LEU A 123 6.55 -5.40 6.66
C LEU A 123 6.22 -4.82 5.27
N ILE A 124 6.88 -3.72 4.87
CA ILE A 124 6.67 -3.13 3.54
C ILE A 124 7.01 -4.14 2.44
N SER A 125 8.10 -4.90 2.57
CA SER A 125 8.54 -5.89 1.57
C SER A 125 7.61 -7.10 1.43
N VAL A 126 6.78 -7.40 2.43
CA VAL A 126 5.76 -8.46 2.38
C VAL A 126 4.44 -7.92 1.83
N PHE A 127 3.96 -6.79 2.34
CA PHE A 127 2.61 -6.30 2.01
C PHE A 127 2.54 -5.59 0.66
N LEU A 128 3.63 -4.98 0.17
CA LEU A 128 3.68 -4.39 -1.15
C LEU A 128 3.45 -5.44 -2.26
N PRO A 129 4.22 -6.56 -2.32
CA PRO A 129 3.95 -7.64 -3.30
C PRO A 129 2.56 -8.25 -3.15
N LEU A 130 2.05 -8.39 -1.92
CA LEU A 130 0.71 -8.94 -1.68
C LEU A 130 -0.39 -8.05 -2.28
N ASN A 131 -0.26 -6.73 -2.14
CA ASN A 131 -1.18 -5.77 -2.72
C ASN A 131 -1.14 -5.82 -4.27
N LEU A 132 0.06 -5.80 -4.84
CA LEU A 132 0.26 -5.88 -6.29
C LEU A 132 -0.23 -7.20 -6.88
N ALA A 133 0.04 -8.33 -6.23
CA ALA A 133 -0.45 -9.63 -6.64
C ALA A 133 -1.99 -9.66 -6.65
N SER A 134 -2.64 -9.02 -5.67
CA SER A 134 -4.11 -8.93 -5.60
C SER A 134 -4.68 -8.15 -6.79
N ILE A 135 -4.04 -7.04 -7.18
CA ILE A 135 -4.44 -6.23 -8.36
C ILE A 135 -4.27 -7.04 -9.65
N ILE A 136 -3.14 -7.73 -9.81
CA ILE A 136 -2.84 -8.56 -10.99
C ILE A 136 -3.82 -9.72 -11.10
N LEU A 137 -4.09 -10.42 -9.98
CA LEU A 137 -5.05 -11.52 -9.93
C LEU A 137 -6.46 -11.04 -10.32
N MET A 138 -6.91 -9.90 -9.79
CA MET A 138 -8.19 -9.32 -10.18
C MET A 138 -8.23 -9.00 -11.67
N SER A 139 -7.19 -8.35 -12.19
CA SER A 139 -7.08 -8.00 -13.60
C SER A 139 -7.11 -9.23 -14.49
N GLY A 140 -6.34 -10.27 -14.15
CA GLY A 140 -6.29 -11.53 -14.89
C GLY A 140 -7.64 -12.28 -14.91
N LEU A 141 -8.35 -12.31 -13.78
CA LEU A 141 -9.69 -12.90 -13.71
C LEU A 141 -10.69 -12.14 -14.58
N GLN A 142 -10.58 -10.81 -14.62
CA GLN A 142 -11.47 -9.97 -15.42
C GLN A 142 -11.22 -10.14 -16.91
N PHE A 143 -9.97 -10.15 -17.36
CA PHE A 143 -9.64 -10.37 -18.77
C PHE A 143 -10.03 -11.79 -19.24
N LYS A 144 -9.92 -12.81 -18.38
CA LYS A 144 -10.41 -14.17 -18.70
C LYS A 144 -11.94 -14.24 -18.81
N GLY A 145 -12.66 -13.47 -17.99
CA GLY A 145 -14.13 -13.40 -18.03
C GLY A 145 -14.70 -12.60 -19.20
N GLN A 146 -13.86 -11.82 -19.90
CA GLN A 146 -14.21 -11.03 -21.08
C GLN A 146 -13.90 -11.73 -22.41
N LYS A 147 -13.66 -13.06 -22.42
CA LYS A 147 -13.55 -13.80 -23.68
C LYS A 147 -14.79 -13.50 -24.54
N ILE A 148 -14.51 -12.84 -25.65
CA ILE A 148 -15.40 -12.47 -26.76
C ILE A 148 -16.09 -13.73 -27.27
#